data_AF-A0A1T0CNJ9-F1
#
_entry.id   AF-A0A1T0CNJ9-F1
#
_cell.length_a   1.000
_cell.length_b   1.000
_cell.length_c   1.000
_cell.angle_alpha   90.00
_cell.angle_beta   90.00
_cell.angle_gamma   90.00
#
_symmetry.space_group_name_H-M   'P 1'
#
loop_
_entity.id
_entity.type
_entity.pdbx_description
1 polymer ?
#
loop_
_entity_poly.entity_id
_entity_poly.type
_entity_poly.pdbx_seq_one_letter_code
_entity_poly.pdbx_strand_id
1 'polypeptide(L)'
;MLKVDYINQGKHDYLGAEISINDQIICLIGIGDDLDIFIEFFHDYRLIETHDLKISFDSLLSVLMDCRKELNEIIANINSP
;
A
#
# COMPACT_ATOMS: atom_id res chain seq x y z
N MET A 1 -8.90 8.20 10.22
CA MET A 1 -7.50 7.92 10.60
C MET A 1 -6.82 7.20 9.43
N LEU A 2 -5.58 7.60 9.10
CA LEU A 2 -4.74 6.88 8.13
C LEU A 2 -4.06 5.70 8.81
N LYS A 3 -4.05 4.55 8.17
CA LYS A 3 -3.41 3.34 8.69
C LYS A 3 -2.68 2.63 7.55
N VAL A 4 -1.53 2.05 7.87
CA VAL A 4 -0.76 1.17 6.99
C VAL A 4 -0.65 -0.18 7.67
N ASP A 5 -1.05 -1.24 6.97
CA ASP A 5 -0.88 -2.62 7.41
C ASP A 5 -0.02 -3.36 6.39
N TYR A 6 1.01 -4.05 6.85
CA TYR A 6 1.86 -4.87 5.98
C TYR A 6 1.29 -6.26 5.87
N ILE A 7 1.15 -6.74 4.64
CA ILE A 7 0.54 -8.03 4.32
C ILE A 7 1.45 -8.86 3.41
N ASN A 8 1.29 -10.18 3.44
CA ASN A 8 1.89 -11.04 2.44
C ASN A 8 1.04 -10.98 1.16
N GLN A 9 1.68 -10.65 0.05
CA GLN A 9 1.06 -10.51 -1.26
C GLN A 9 1.18 -11.80 -2.07
N GLY A 10 0.03 -12.36 -2.43
CA GLY A 10 -0.12 -13.30 -3.54
C GLY A 10 0.64 -14.61 -3.41
N LYS A 11 1.12 -15.13 -4.55
CA LYS A 11 1.80 -16.43 -4.66
C LYS A 11 3.31 -16.37 -4.38
N HIS A 12 3.89 -15.18 -4.42
CA HIS A 12 5.33 -14.95 -4.26
C HIS A 12 5.72 -14.53 -2.84
N ASP A 13 4.73 -14.42 -1.94
CA ASP A 13 4.91 -14.01 -0.53
C ASP A 13 5.71 -12.70 -0.38
N TYR A 14 5.63 -11.78 -1.35
CA TYR A 14 6.23 -10.46 -1.22
C TYR A 14 5.50 -9.64 -0.16
N LEU A 15 6.21 -8.76 0.54
CA LEU A 15 5.58 -7.82 1.45
C LEU A 15 4.87 -6.73 0.64
N GLY A 16 3.57 -6.56 0.87
CA GLY A 16 2.78 -5.43 0.41
C GLY A 16 2.34 -4.54 1.57
N ALA A 17 1.90 -3.32 1.26
CA ALA A 17 1.35 -2.37 2.23
C ALA A 17 -0.07 -1.98 1.86
N GLU A 18 -1.04 -2.34 2.69
CA GLU A 18 -2.43 -1.89 2.58
C GLU A 18 -2.61 -0.56 3.30
N ILE A 19 -3.20 0.41 2.60
CA ILE A 19 -3.48 1.73 3.13
C ILE A 19 -4.99 1.88 3.36
N SER A 20 -5.35 2.20 4.60
CA SER A 20 -6.72 2.44 5.01
C SER A 20 -6.94 3.87 5.48
N ILE A 21 -8.09 4.46 5.14
CA ILE A 21 -8.55 5.76 5.61
C ILE A 21 -9.92 5.56 6.27
N ASN A 22 -10.02 5.91 7.55
CA ASN A 22 -11.27 5.74 8.33
C ASN A 22 -11.79 4.29 8.26
N ASP A 23 -10.89 3.33 8.50
CA ASP A 23 -11.17 1.88 8.47
C ASP A 23 -11.63 1.33 7.11
N GLN A 24 -11.57 2.13 6.05
CA GLN A 24 -11.77 1.70 4.68
C GLN A 24 -10.43 1.51 3.98
N ILE A 25 -10.17 0.30 3.46
CA ILE A 25 -9.00 0.01 2.63
C ILE A 25 -9.17 0.73 1.29
N ILE A 26 -8.18 1.54 0.92
CA ILE A 26 -8.23 2.39 -0.28
C ILE A 26 -7.33 1.83 -1.38
N CYS A 27 -6.14 1.38 -1.01
CA CYS A 27 -5.18 0.86 -1.96
C CYS A 27 -4.19 -0.10 -1.31
N LEU A 28 -3.51 -0.82 -2.17
CA LEU A 28 -2.40 -1.71 -1.88
C LEU A 28 -1.17 -1.21 -2.64
N ILE A 29 -0.04 -1.12 -1.97
CA ILE A 29 1.27 -0.91 -2.60
C ILE A 29 2.00 -2.25 -2.60
N GLY A 30 2.44 -2.71 -3.77
CA GLY A 30 3.02 -4.03 -3.96
C GLY A 30 4.29 -4.06 -4.77
N ILE A 31 4.86 -5.25 -4.89
CA ILE A 31 5.99 -5.57 -5.77
C ILE A 31 5.45 -6.51 -6.85
N GLY A 32 5.52 -6.07 -8.11
CA GLY A 32 5.11 -6.87 -9.27
C GLY A 32 6.12 -7.95 -9.60
N ASP A 33 5.74 -8.82 -10.55
CA ASP A 33 6.59 -9.94 -11.00
C ASP A 33 7.92 -9.44 -11.62
N ASP A 34 7.90 -8.24 -12.21
CA ASP A 34 9.08 -7.58 -12.80
C ASP A 34 9.89 -6.78 -11.75
N LEU A 35 9.61 -6.97 -10.46
CA LEU A 35 10.19 -6.24 -9.32
C LEU A 35 9.94 -4.72 -9.36
N ASP A 36 8.86 -4.29 -10.01
CA ASP A 36 8.39 -2.92 -9.99
C ASP A 36 7.46 -2.67 -8.80
N ILE A 37 7.56 -1.48 -8.19
CA ILE A 37 6.64 -1.07 -7.14
C ILE A 37 5.38 -0.51 -7.80
N PHE A 38 4.23 -1.11 -7.53
CA PHE A 38 2.93 -0.65 -8.04
C PHE A 38 2.00 -0.20 -6.91
N ILE A 39 0.97 0.56 -7.29
CA ILE A 39 -0.15 0.90 -6.42
C ILE A 39 -1.46 0.47 -7.10
N GLU A 40 -2.23 -0.38 -6.41
CA GLU A 40 -3.53 -0.86 -6.84
C GLU A 40 -4.61 -0.18 -5.99
N PHE A 41 -5.55 0.52 -6.63
CA PHE A 41 -6.68 1.15 -5.95
C PHE A 41 -7.87 0.22 -5.92
N PHE A 42 -8.45 0.01 -4.74
CA PHE A 42 -9.64 -0.82 -4.60
C PHE A 42 -10.88 -0.03 -5.01
N HIS A 43 -11.60 -0.60 -5.98
CA HIS A 43 -12.81 0.01 -6.53
C HIS A 43 -14.06 -0.31 -5.70
N ASP A 44 -13.97 -1.18 -4.68
CA ASP A 44 -15.16 -1.78 -4.06
C ASP A 44 -15.88 -0.76 -3.16
N TYR A 45 -16.91 -0.12 -3.73
CA TYR A 45 -17.82 0.82 -3.10
C TYR A 45 -18.75 0.14 -2.08
N ARG A 46 -18.23 -0.54 -1.06
CA ARG A 46 -19.03 -0.94 0.11
C ARG A 46 -18.96 0.13 1.18
N LEU A 47 -19.29 1.36 0.80
CA LEU A 47 -19.52 2.43 1.76
C LEU A 47 -20.83 2.12 2.49
N ILE A 48 -20.72 1.61 3.72
CA ILE A 48 -21.87 1.51 4.65
C ILE A 48 -22.42 2.92 4.92
N GLU A 49 -21.57 3.96 4.84
CA GLU A 49 -21.93 5.37 4.96
C GLU A 49 -21.07 6.24 4.02
N THR A 50 -21.68 7.23 3.36
CA THR A 50 -21.02 8.16 2.43
C THR A 50 -20.18 9.20 3.17
N HIS A 51 -19.10 8.76 3.84
CA HIS A 51 -18.16 9.67 4.45
C HIS A 51 -17.17 10.20 3.40
N ASP A 52 -16.97 11.52 3.38
CA ASP A 52 -15.91 12.14 2.58
C ASP A 52 -14.56 11.58 3.04
N LEU A 53 -13.86 10.86 2.15
CA LEU A 53 -12.49 10.42 2.34
C LEU A 53 -11.55 11.62 2.19
N LYS A 54 -11.40 12.41 3.25
CA LYS A 54 -10.48 13.55 3.31
C LYS A 54 -9.29 13.23 4.21
N ILE A 55 -8.10 13.42 3.66
CA ILE A 55 -6.84 13.35 4.40
C ILE A 55 -5.89 14.46 3.95
N SER A 56 -4.96 14.85 4.82
CA SER A 56 -3.85 15.71 4.45
C SER A 56 -3.03 15.09 3.32
N PHE A 57 -2.80 15.87 2.26
CA PHE A 57 -1.96 15.49 1.14
C PHE A 57 -0.55 15.11 1.59
N ASP A 58 0.06 15.90 2.47
CA ASP A 58 1.41 15.65 2.98
C ASP A 58 1.49 14.35 3.79
N SER A 59 0.44 14.05 4.56
CA SER A 59 0.38 12.79 5.33
C SER A 59 0.29 11.58 4.41
N LEU A 60 -0.54 11.65 3.37
CA LEU A 60 -0.63 10.59 2.38
C LEU A 60 0.71 10.43 1.65
N LEU A 61 1.29 11.54 1.17
CA LEU A 61 2.56 11.52 0.45
C LEU A 61 3.69 10.92 1.28
N SER A 62 3.78 11.26 2.57
CA SER A 62 4.77 10.68 3.49
C SER A 62 4.62 9.16 3.55
N VAL A 63 3.40 8.66 3.76
CA VAL A 63 3.14 7.22 3.83
C VAL A 63 3.49 6.51 2.52
N LEU A 64 3.14 7.08 1.37
CA LEU A 64 3.51 6.50 0.07
C LEU A 64 5.03 6.42 -0.11
N MET A 65 5.75 7.45 0.35
CA MET A 65 7.20 7.52 0.26
C MET A 65 7.90 6.54 1.21
N ASP A 66 7.37 6.37 2.42
CA ASP A 66 7.86 5.40 3.41
C ASP A 66 7.65 3.97 2.91
N CYS A 67 6.45 3.63 2.42
CA CYS A 67 6.17 2.33 1.80
C CYS A 67 7.12 2.06 0.63
N ARG A 68 7.31 3.03 -0.26
CA ARG A 68 8.24 2.90 -1.40
C ARG A 68 9.66 2.62 -0.93
N LYS A 69 10.13 3.28 0.13
CA LYS A 69 11.47 3.06 0.66
C LYS A 69 11.63 1.62 1.16
N GLU A 70 10.69 1.13 1.96
CA GLU A 70 10.75 -0.22 2.54
C GLU A 70 10.66 -1.32 1.47
N LEU A 71 9.77 -1.17 0.49
CA LEU A 71 9.67 -2.13 -0.61
C LEU A 71 10.95 -2.17 -1.46
N ASN A 72 11.63 -1.03 -1.65
CA ASN A 72 12.94 -1.01 -2.32
C ASN A 72 14.01 -1.78 -1.54
N GLU A 73 13.99 -1.74 -0.21
CA GLU A 73 14.93 -2.51 0.62
C GLU A 73 14.70 -4.02 0.44
N ILE A 74 13.44 -4.45 0.31
CA ILE A 74 13.09 -5.84 0.01
C ILE A 74 13.58 -6.25 -1.39
N ILE A 75 13.33 -5.44 -2.41
CA ILE A 75 13.80 -5.70 -3.79
C ILE A 75 15.32 -5.80 -3.84
N ALA A 76 16.03 -4.94 -3.10
CA ALA A 76 17.49 -4.99 -3.04
C ALA A 76 18.01 -6.30 -2.43
N ASN A 77 17.33 -6.80 -1.39
CA ASN A 77 17.66 -8.09 -0.75
C ASN A 77 17.36 -9.29 -1.66
N ILE A 78 16.30 -9.25 -2.46
CA ILE A 78 16.00 -10.30 -3.46
C ILE A 78 17.13 -10.39 -4.50
N ASN A 79 17.69 -9.24 -4.90
CA ASN A 79 18.77 -9.18 -5.90
C ASN A 79 20.18 -9.44 -5.31
N SER A 80 20.32 -9.53 -3.98
CA SER A 80 21.60 -9.71 -3.29
C SER A 80 21.51 -10.90 -2.30
N PRO A 81 21.38 -12.14 -2.81
CA PRO A 81 21.18 -13.33 -1.97
C PRO A 81 22.36 -13.66 -1.04
#